data_AF-A0A0N4Y3C4-F1
#
_entry.id   AF-A0A0N4Y3C4-F1
#
_cell.length_a   1.000
_cell.length_b   1.000
_cell.length_c   1.000
_cell.angle_alpha   90.00
_cell.angle_beta   90.00
_cell.angle_gamma   90.00
#
_symmetry.space_group_name_H-M   'P 1'
#
loop_
_entity.id
_entity.type
_entity.pdbx_description
1 polymer ?
#
loop_
_entity_poly.entity_id
_entity_poly.type
_entity_poly.pdbx_seq_one_letter_code
_entity_poly.pdbx_strand_id
1 'polypeptide(L)'
;MSLTDVHLEKQYSLCGLSLRCATQVCTAAQATICLVLGVLYRSFLEPTVIVSILFGIHSVCAILSVMFLVFCFMKRKFGSFYEVLLHAYLLSILLMALTSLFAVMYLPLSFLQQSHSIGEGMHYLFLFASAAGMLALQFVQRNLVEQMLPVMETCFV
;
A
#
# COMPACT_ATOMS: atom_id res chain seq x y z
N MET A 1 2.80 -8.71 28.66
CA MET A 1 2.56 -9.47 27.42
C MET A 1 2.07 -10.83 27.86
N SER A 2 0.81 -11.16 27.57
CA SER A 2 0.15 -12.37 28.07
C SER A 2 0.71 -13.60 27.35
N LEU A 3 0.68 -14.76 28.00
CA LEU A 3 1.12 -16.04 27.44
C LEU A 3 0.30 -16.45 26.19
N THR A 4 -0.92 -15.90 26.06
CA THR A 4 -1.78 -16.00 24.87
C THR A 4 -1.30 -15.14 23.71
N ASP A 5 -0.73 -13.95 23.95
CA ASP A 5 -0.17 -13.08 22.90
C ASP A 5 1.01 -13.80 22.20
N VAL A 6 1.84 -14.48 22.98
CA VAL A 6 3.03 -15.19 22.49
C VAL A 6 2.66 -16.40 21.62
N HIS A 7 1.55 -17.09 21.93
CA HIS A 7 1.10 -18.23 21.12
C HIS A 7 0.49 -17.78 19.78
N LEU A 8 -0.29 -16.70 19.76
CA LEU A 8 -0.83 -16.15 18.51
C LEU A 8 0.28 -15.60 17.60
N GLU A 9 1.26 -14.90 18.17
CA GLU A 9 2.35 -14.28 17.40
C GLU A 9 3.29 -15.31 16.75
N LYS A 10 3.43 -16.50 17.36
CA LYS A 10 4.29 -17.59 16.87
C LYS A 10 3.65 -18.38 15.73
N GLN A 11 2.32 -18.34 15.59
CA GLN A 11 1.58 -19.09 14.57
C GLN A 11 1.48 -18.33 13.22
N TYR A 12 1.70 -17.02 13.22
CA TYR A 12 1.61 -16.14 12.03
C TYR A 12 2.97 -15.53 11.64
N SER A 13 4.04 -16.32 11.74
CA SER A 13 5.38 -15.87 11.36
C SER A 13 5.57 -15.95 9.84
N LEU A 14 5.55 -14.80 9.16
CA LEU A 14 5.88 -14.73 7.74
C LEU A 14 7.38 -14.50 7.62
N CYS A 15 8.12 -15.50 7.12
CA CYS A 15 9.58 -15.47 6.99
C CYS A 15 10.36 -15.24 8.31
N GLY A 16 9.86 -15.74 9.45
CA GLY A 16 10.53 -15.58 10.76
C GLY A 16 10.26 -14.24 11.46
N LEU A 17 9.52 -13.32 10.82
CA LEU A 17 9.17 -12.01 11.37
C LEU A 17 7.84 -12.08 12.14
N SER A 18 7.70 -11.34 13.24
CA SER A 18 6.42 -11.16 13.93
C SER A 18 5.40 -10.49 13.00
N LEU A 19 4.14 -10.94 13.04
CA LEU A 19 3.02 -10.39 12.24
C LEU A 19 2.89 -8.86 12.40
N ARG A 20 3.17 -8.32 13.58
CA ARG A 20 3.15 -6.87 13.84
C ARG A 20 4.25 -6.15 13.08
N CYS A 21 5.46 -6.69 13.13
CA CYS A 21 6.61 -6.14 12.44
C CYS A 21 6.42 -6.25 10.91
N ALA A 22 5.90 -7.38 10.42
CA ALA A 22 5.56 -7.56 9.02
C ALA A 22 4.53 -6.51 8.55
N THR A 23 3.47 -6.29 9.32
CA THR A 23 2.46 -5.27 9.01
C THR A 23 3.07 -3.87 8.99
N GLN A 24 3.88 -3.51 9.99
CA GLN A 24 4.55 -2.19 10.04
C GLN A 24 5.50 -1.98 8.87
N VAL A 25 6.34 -2.97 8.54
CA VAL A 25 7.28 -2.90 7.41
C VAL A 25 6.53 -2.80 6.08
N CYS A 26 5.50 -3.62 5.86
CA CYS A 26 4.69 -3.54 4.64
C CYS A 26 3.94 -2.21 4.55
N THR A 27 3.43 -1.67 5.65
CA THR A 27 2.80 -0.34 5.70
C THR A 27 3.79 0.77 5.32
N ALA A 28 5.01 0.72 5.87
CA ALA A 28 6.06 1.67 5.54
C ALA A 28 6.48 1.58 4.06
N ALA A 29 6.62 0.35 3.55
CA ALA A 29 6.91 0.10 2.14
C ALA A 29 5.79 0.64 1.24
N GLN A 30 4.52 0.36 1.57
CA GLN A 30 3.36 0.89 0.84
C GLN A 30 3.38 2.41 0.79
N ALA A 31 3.55 3.09 1.93
CA ALA A 31 3.59 4.56 1.98
C ALA A 31 4.69 5.13 1.08
N THR A 32 5.89 4.54 1.16
CA THR A 32 7.07 4.98 0.40
C THR A 32 6.88 4.75 -1.09
N ILE A 33 6.52 3.52 -1.48
CA ILE A 33 6.32 3.15 -2.89
C ILE A 33 5.16 3.95 -3.49
N CYS A 34 4.08 4.16 -2.74
CA CYS A 34 2.93 4.95 -3.16
C CYS A 34 3.32 6.40 -3.50
N LEU A 35 4.05 7.08 -2.62
CA LEU A 35 4.53 8.44 -2.88
C LEU A 35 5.46 8.49 -4.09
N VAL A 36 6.44 7.59 -4.14
CA VAL A 36 7.39 7.52 -5.26
C VAL A 36 6.65 7.29 -6.56
N LEU A 37 5.75 6.31 -6.62
CA LEU A 37 4.99 5.98 -7.83
C LEU A 37 4.09 7.14 -8.29
N GLY A 38 3.44 7.84 -7.36
CA GLY A 38 2.67 9.05 -7.68
C GLY A 38 3.52 10.14 -8.32
N VAL A 39 4.72 10.41 -7.77
CA VAL A 39 5.66 11.38 -8.33
C VAL A 39 6.17 10.92 -9.70
N LEU A 40 6.48 9.64 -9.86
CA LEU A 40 6.95 9.08 -11.12
C LEU A 40 5.88 9.18 -12.22
N TYR A 41 4.61 8.89 -11.91
CA TYR A 41 3.52 9.11 -12.87
C TYR A 41 3.45 10.56 -13.33
N ARG A 42 3.57 11.52 -12.41
CA ARG A 42 3.53 12.94 -12.75
C ARG A 42 4.75 13.42 -13.52
N SER A 43 5.90 12.76 -13.34
CA SER A 43 7.16 13.16 -13.96
C SER A 43 7.37 12.55 -15.35
N PHE A 44 6.89 11.32 -15.55
CA PHE A 44 7.15 10.54 -16.76
C PHE A 44 5.94 10.41 -17.70
N LEU A 45 4.71 10.68 -17.24
CA LEU A 45 3.53 10.67 -18.10
C LEU A 45 3.14 12.08 -18.50
N GLU A 46 2.47 12.19 -19.65
CA GLU A 46 1.93 13.46 -20.12
C GLU A 46 0.94 14.07 -19.10
N PRO A 47 0.94 15.40 -18.94
CA PRO A 47 0.10 16.08 -17.97
C PRO A 47 -1.37 16.01 -18.39
N THR A 48 -2.05 14.96 -17.93
CA THR A 48 -3.48 14.75 -18.14
C THR A 48 -4.25 14.84 -16.82
N VAL A 49 -5.57 15.02 -16.93
CA VAL A 49 -6.47 14.97 -15.77
C VAL A 49 -6.36 13.62 -15.05
N ILE A 50 -6.20 12.53 -15.81
CA ILE A 50 -6.02 11.18 -15.27
C ILE A 50 -4.78 11.10 -14.38
N VAL A 51 -3.62 11.56 -14.87
CA VAL A 51 -2.37 11.57 -14.09
C VAL A 51 -2.49 12.44 -12.84
N SER A 52 -3.20 13.57 -12.92
CA SER A 52 -3.47 14.43 -11.76
C SER A 52 -4.34 13.75 -10.70
N ILE A 53 -5.37 13.01 -11.12
CA ILE A 53 -6.22 12.21 -10.23
C ILE A 53 -5.40 11.08 -9.61
N LEU A 54 -4.60 10.35 -10.39
CA LEU A 54 -3.72 9.30 -9.87
C LEU A 54 -2.79 9.83 -8.80
N PHE A 55 -2.13 10.97 -9.05
CA PHE A 55 -1.25 11.61 -8.07
C PHE A 55 -2.00 11.99 -6.78
N GLY A 56 -3.22 12.54 -6.90
CA GLY A 56 -4.06 12.89 -5.75
C GLY A 56 -4.42 11.67 -4.91
N ILE A 57 -4.86 10.57 -5.54
CA ILE A 57 -5.19 9.32 -4.85
C ILE A 57 -3.96 8.74 -4.15
N HIS A 58 -2.80 8.68 -4.81
CA HIS A 58 -1.56 8.19 -4.20
C HIS A 58 -1.16 9.05 -3.00
N SER A 59 -1.28 10.37 -3.10
CA SER A 59 -0.94 11.29 -2.00
C SER A 59 -1.83 11.05 -0.78
N VAL A 60 -3.15 10.92 -0.97
CA VAL A 60 -4.10 10.64 0.12
C VAL A 60 -3.84 9.27 0.74
N CYS A 61 -3.62 8.23 -0.08
CA CYS A 61 -3.35 6.89 0.42
C CYS A 61 -2.05 6.84 1.23
N ALA A 62 -0.99 7.52 0.77
CA ALA A 62 0.26 7.60 1.51
C ALA A 62 0.08 8.29 2.88
N ILE A 63 -0.70 9.38 2.95
CA ILE A 63 -1.00 10.05 4.23
C ILE A 63 -1.72 9.09 5.18
N LEU A 64 -2.72 8.36 4.70
CA LEU A 64 -3.45 7.38 5.51
C LEU A 64 -2.53 6.25 6.00
N SER A 65 -1.66 5.72 5.15
CA SER A 65 -0.67 4.70 5.53
C SER A 65 0.31 5.22 6.59
N VAL A 66 0.79 6.46 6.46
CA VAL A 66 1.68 7.08 7.46
C VAL A 66 0.95 7.28 8.78
N MET A 67 -0.30 7.77 8.75
CA MET A 67 -1.11 7.91 9.97
C MET A 67 -1.28 6.56 10.66
N PHE A 68 -1.67 5.52 9.91
CA PHE A 68 -1.79 4.17 10.46
C PHE A 68 -0.47 3.65 11.05
N LEU A 69 0.64 3.85 10.35
CA LEU A 69 1.98 3.45 10.82
C LEU A 69 2.36 4.14 12.14
N VAL A 70 2.11 5.45 12.26
CA VAL A 70 2.35 6.21 13.50
C VAL A 70 1.53 5.62 14.64
N PHE A 71 0.25 5.30 14.40
CA PHE A 71 -0.61 4.67 15.40
C PHE A 71 -0.11 3.29 15.82
N CYS A 72 0.36 2.48 14.88
CA CYS A 72 1.00 1.20 15.19
C CYS A 72 2.25 1.35 16.07
N PHE A 73 3.00 2.45 15.94
CA PHE A 73 4.16 2.73 16.81
C PHE A 73 3.78 3.26 18.19
N MET A 74 2.71 4.05 18.31
CA MET A 74 2.31 4.67 19.58
C MET A 74 1.83 3.67 20.64
N LYS A 75 1.45 2.43 20.26
CA LYS A 75 1.04 1.33 21.17
C LYS A 75 0.05 1.76 22.28
N ARG A 76 -0.80 2.74 22.02
CA ARG A 76 -1.73 3.31 23.00
C ARG A 76 -3.15 2.80 22.73
N LYS A 77 -3.96 2.61 23.78
CA LYS A 77 -5.38 2.28 23.63
C LYS A 77 -6.12 3.50 23.09
N PHE A 78 -6.55 3.42 21.83
CA PHE A 78 -7.26 4.51 21.15
C PHE A 78 -8.77 4.23 20.98
N GLY A 79 -9.26 3.05 21.40
CA GLY A 79 -10.67 2.69 21.36
C GLY A 79 -11.28 2.90 19.96
N SER A 80 -12.44 3.55 19.89
CA SER A 80 -13.19 3.76 18.64
C SER A 80 -12.41 4.53 17.54
N PHE A 81 -11.49 5.44 17.91
CA PHE A 81 -10.71 6.17 16.90
C PHE A 81 -9.82 5.24 16.06
N TYR A 82 -9.37 4.14 16.67
CA TYR A 82 -8.57 3.14 16.02
C TYR A 82 -9.34 2.40 14.92
N GLU A 83 -10.60 2.03 15.18
CA GLU A 83 -11.45 1.33 14.20
C GLU A 83 -11.67 2.19 12.95
N VAL A 84 -11.91 3.49 13.13
CA VAL A 84 -12.06 4.45 12.02
C VAL A 84 -10.79 4.53 11.19
N LEU A 85 -9.62 4.64 11.86
CA LEU A 85 -8.34 4.71 11.17
C LEU A 85 -8.01 3.41 10.43
N LEU A 86 -8.32 2.25 11.03
CA LEU A 86 -8.14 0.95 10.40
C LEU A 86 -9.01 0.81 9.14
N HIS A 87 -10.27 1.24 9.20
CA HIS A 87 -11.15 1.24 8.03
C HIS A 87 -10.65 2.19 6.94
N ALA A 88 -10.21 3.41 7.31
CA ALA A 88 -9.64 4.36 6.37
C ALA A 88 -8.37 3.79 5.71
N TYR A 89 -7.56 3.06 6.47
CA TYR A 89 -6.36 2.40 5.96
C TYR A 89 -6.69 1.21 5.03
N LEU A 90 -7.65 0.36 5.38
CA LEU A 90 -8.14 -0.71 4.48
C LEU A 90 -8.69 -0.14 3.17
N LEU A 91 -9.41 0.99 3.25
CA LEU A 91 -9.87 1.72 2.08
C LEU A 91 -8.69 2.22 1.24
N SER A 92 -7.61 2.69 1.86
CA SER A 92 -6.38 3.09 1.15
C SER A 92 -5.75 1.91 0.39
N ILE A 93 -5.70 0.71 0.98
CA ILE A 93 -5.20 -0.50 0.32
C ILE A 93 -6.05 -0.84 -0.90
N LEU A 94 -7.38 -0.77 -0.77
CA LEU A 94 -8.31 -1.01 -1.86
C LEU A 94 -8.13 -0.01 -3.01
N LEU A 95 -8.08 1.29 -2.69
CA LEU A 95 -7.88 2.35 -3.69
C LEU A 95 -6.53 2.20 -4.40
N MET A 96 -5.49 1.83 -3.68
CA MET A 96 -4.18 1.54 -4.25
C MET A 96 -4.19 0.32 -5.18
N ALA A 97 -4.93 -0.73 -4.82
CA ALA A 97 -5.08 -1.90 -5.69
C ALA A 97 -5.83 -1.54 -6.98
N LEU A 98 -6.92 -0.77 -6.88
CA LEU A 98 -7.70 -0.34 -8.05
C LEU A 98 -6.90 0.58 -8.98
N THR A 99 -6.17 1.56 -8.43
CA THR A 99 -5.32 2.45 -9.23
C THR A 99 -4.14 1.72 -9.85
N SER A 100 -3.54 0.76 -9.14
CA SER A 100 -2.47 -0.09 -9.70
C SER A 100 -3.00 -1.01 -10.80
N LEU A 101 -4.18 -1.59 -10.63
CA LEU A 101 -4.85 -2.39 -11.66
C LEU A 101 -5.14 -1.55 -12.92
N PHE A 102 -5.65 -0.34 -12.73
CA PHE A 102 -5.83 0.62 -13.81
C PHE A 102 -4.51 0.90 -14.54
N ALA A 103 -3.43 1.20 -13.80
CA ALA A 103 -2.12 1.49 -14.38
C ALA A 103 -1.54 0.28 -15.15
N VAL A 104 -1.69 -0.94 -14.64
CA VAL A 104 -1.28 -2.19 -15.30
C VAL A 104 -1.99 -2.38 -16.64
N MET A 105 -3.24 -1.92 -16.79
CA MET A 105 -3.96 -1.96 -18.06
C MET A 105 -3.66 -0.76 -18.97
N TYR A 106 -3.54 0.44 -18.39
CA TYR A 106 -3.36 1.69 -19.12
C TYR A 106 -1.94 1.83 -19.71
N LEU A 107 -0.89 1.53 -18.95
CA LEU A 107 0.49 1.79 -19.36
C LEU A 107 0.95 0.98 -20.57
N PRO A 108 0.60 -0.32 -20.74
CA PRO A 108 0.92 -1.05 -21.96
C PRO A 108 0.22 -0.48 -23.19
N LEU A 109 -1.03 0.00 -23.05
CA LEU A 109 -1.76 0.64 -24.13
C LEU A 109 -1.10 1.97 -24.52
N SER A 110 -0.73 2.79 -23.54
CA SER A 110 0.01 4.04 -23.79
C SER A 110 1.36 3.77 -24.46
N PHE A 111 2.09 2.74 -24.03
CA PHE A 111 3.33 2.31 -24.68
C PHE A 111 3.12 2.00 -26.16
N LEU A 112 2.12 1.17 -26.49
CA LEU A 112 1.82 0.79 -27.88
C LEU A 112 1.31 1.96 -28.73
N GLN A 113 0.66 2.95 -28.13
CA GLN A 113 0.10 4.11 -28.83
C GLN A 113 1.11 5.23 -29.06
N GLN A 114 2.04 5.44 -28.12
CA GLN A 114 2.91 6.62 -28.09
C GLN A 114 4.38 6.32 -28.40
N SER A 115 4.83 5.07 -28.27
CA SER A 115 6.25 4.74 -28.47
C SER A 115 6.56 4.44 -29.93
N HIS A 116 7.40 5.26 -30.56
CA HIS A 116 7.91 5.02 -31.91
C HIS A 116 9.17 4.13 -31.90
N SER A 117 9.82 4.00 -30.75
CA SER A 117 10.92 3.09 -30.49
C SER A 117 10.87 2.49 -29.07
N ILE A 118 11.49 1.31 -28.87
CA ILE A 118 11.54 0.65 -27.55
C ILE A 118 12.24 1.53 -26.52
N GLY A 119 13.30 2.25 -26.92
CA GLY A 119 14.08 3.12 -26.03
C GLY A 119 13.26 4.28 -25.47
N GLU A 120 12.42 4.92 -26.31
CA GLU A 120 11.51 5.98 -25.87
C GLU A 120 10.47 5.46 -24.89
N GLY A 121 9.96 4.24 -25.08
CA GLY A 121 8.91 3.67 -24.25
C GLY A 121 9.36 2.96 -22.96
N MET A 122 10.66 2.92 -22.66
CA MET A 122 11.21 2.23 -21.47
C MET A 122 10.58 2.71 -20.15
N HIS A 123 10.23 3.99 -20.05
CA HIS A 123 9.61 4.55 -18.86
C HIS A 123 8.18 3.99 -18.62
N TYR A 124 7.39 3.73 -19.67
CA TYR A 124 6.09 3.05 -19.52
C TYR A 124 6.25 1.62 -19.01
N LEU A 125 7.24 0.87 -19.50
CA LEU A 125 7.53 -0.49 -19.03
C LEU A 125 7.99 -0.51 -17.57
N PHE A 126 8.83 0.45 -17.18
CA PHE A 126 9.26 0.62 -15.79
C PHE A 126 8.09 0.98 -14.87
N LEU A 127 7.24 1.92 -15.28
CA LEU A 127 6.03 2.28 -14.52
C LEU A 127 5.05 1.11 -14.43
N PHE A 128 4.91 0.32 -15.50
CA PHE A 128 4.07 -0.87 -15.53
C PHE A 128 4.56 -1.91 -14.53
N ALA A 129 5.85 -2.23 -14.54
CA ALA A 129 6.44 -3.17 -13.60
C ALA A 129 6.29 -2.69 -12.14
N SER A 130 6.46 -1.37 -11.92
CA SER A 130 6.28 -0.76 -10.60
C SER A 130 4.82 -0.83 -10.13
N ALA A 131 3.86 -0.57 -11.02
CA ALA A 131 2.43 -0.70 -10.74
C ALA A 131 2.03 -2.15 -10.45
N ALA A 132 2.54 -3.12 -11.21
CA ALA A 132 2.31 -4.53 -10.98
C ALA A 132 2.89 -4.99 -9.62
N GLY A 133 4.09 -4.53 -9.28
CA GLY A 133 4.70 -4.76 -7.97
C GLY A 133 3.87 -4.16 -6.83
N MET A 134 3.36 -2.94 -7.02
CA MET A 134 2.50 -2.28 -6.03
C MET A 134 1.17 -3.03 -5.83
N LEU A 135 0.57 -3.53 -6.92
CA LEU A 135 -0.63 -4.36 -6.87
C LEU A 135 -0.39 -5.65 -6.08
N ALA A 136 0.73 -6.35 -6.34
CA ALA A 136 1.12 -7.54 -5.60
C ALA A 136 1.31 -7.24 -4.09
N LEU A 137 1.95 -6.10 -3.77
CA LEU A 137 2.11 -5.65 -2.39
C LEU A 137 0.76 -5.43 -1.70
N GLN A 138 -0.26 -4.87 -2.39
CA GLN A 138 -1.59 -4.66 -1.80
C GLN A 138 -2.25 -5.98 -1.39
N PHE A 139 -2.08 -7.06 -2.17
CA PHE A 139 -2.60 -8.38 -1.81
C PHE A 139 -1.92 -8.95 -0.56
N VAL A 140 -0.59 -8.85 -0.48
CA VAL A 140 0.17 -9.28 0.70
C VAL A 140 -0.28 -8.49 1.94
N GLN A 141 -0.40 -7.17 1.77
CA GLN A 141 -0.71 -6.25 2.85
C GLN A 141 -2.14 -6.42 3.37
N ARG A 142 -3.11 -6.66 2.47
CA ARG A 142 -4.46 -7.04 2.84
C ARG A 142 -4.46 -8.29 3.73
N ASN A 143 -3.77 -9.35 3.31
CA ASN A 143 -3.70 -10.59 4.08
C ASN A 143 -3.07 -10.38 5.46
N LEU A 144 -2.01 -9.57 5.56
CA LEU A 144 -1.35 -9.25 6.84
C LEU A 144 -2.29 -8.48 7.78
N VAL A 145 -2.98 -7.46 7.28
CA VAL A 145 -3.90 -6.65 8.08
C VAL A 145 -5.10 -7.48 8.53
N GLU A 146 -5.66 -8.33 7.65
CA GLU A 146 -6.74 -9.24 8.00
C GLU A 146 -6.32 -10.24 9.10
N GLN A 147 -5.09 -10.77 9.05
CA GLN A 147 -4.55 -11.62 10.11
C GLN A 147 -4.26 -10.86 11.41
N MET A 148 -3.96 -9.56 11.31
CA MET A 148 -3.64 -8.71 12.47
C MET A 148 -4.90 -8.24 13.21
N LEU A 149 -6.08 -8.22 12.57
CA LEU A 149 -7.37 -7.85 13.18
C LEU A 149 -7.63 -8.47 14.57
N PRO A 150 -7.59 -9.80 14.76
CA PRO A 150 -7.84 -10.41 16.08
C PRO A 150 -6.78 -10.06 17.13
N VAL A 151 -5.52 -9.88 16.71
CA VAL A 151 -4.43 -9.42 17.59
C VAL A 151 -4.63 -7.95 17.98
N MET A 152 -5.25 -7.16 17.11
CA MET A 152 -5.52 -5.75 17.34
C MET A 152 -6.71 -5.56 18.27
N GLU A 153 -7.80 -6.30 18.08
CA GLU A 153 -8.98 -6.26 18.97
C GLU A 153 -8.62 -6.59 20.41
N THR A 154 -7.72 -7.55 20.64
CA THR A 154 -7.30 -7.94 21.99
C THR A 154 -6.33 -6.96 22.67
N CYS A 155 -5.59 -6.16 21.90
CA CYS A 155 -4.54 -5.28 22.43
C CYS A 155 -4.89 -3.79 22.44
N PHE A 156 -5.75 -3.33 21.52
CA PHE A 156 -6.03 -1.91 21.30
C PHE A 156 -7.46 -1.48 21.67
N VAL A 157 -8.39 -2.44 21.77
CA VAL A 157 -9.69 -2.27 22.43
C VAL A 157 -9.54 -2.61 23.92
#